data_AF-O81399-F1
#
_entry.id   AF-O81399-F1
#
_cell.length_a   1.000
_cell.length_b   1.000
_cell.length_c   1.000
_cell.angle_alpha   90.00
_cell.angle_beta   90.00
_cell.angle_gamma   90.00
#
_symmetry.space_group_name_H-M   'P 1'
#
loop_
_entity.id
_entity.type
_entity.pdbx_description
1 polymer ?
#
loop_
_entity_poly.entity_id
_entity_poly.type
_entity_poly.pdbx_seq_one_letter_code
_entity_poly.pdbx_strand_id
1 'polypeptide(L)'
;ENPNMCAYMAPSLDARQNIVVVEIPKLGKEAAQKAIKEWGQPKSKITHLIFCTTSGVDMPGADYQLTKLLGLRPSVKRFMMYQQG
;
A
#
# COMPACT_ATOMS: atom_id res chain seq x y z
N GLU A 1 -22.54 -5.34 -1.76
CA GLU A 1 -22.38 -5.55 -3.21
C GLU A 1 -21.36 -6.67 -3.48
N ASN A 2 -21.08 -7.02 -4.76
CA ASN A 2 -20.08 -8.02 -5.21
C ASN A 2 -20.34 -9.51 -4.87
N PRO A 3 -21.49 -10.11 -5.25
CA PRO A 3 -21.77 -11.54 -5.02
C PRO A 3 -20.75 -12.48 -5.68
N ASN A 4 -20.17 -12.07 -6.82
CA ASN A 4 -19.11 -12.84 -7.51
C ASN A 4 -17.85 -13.03 -6.66
N MET A 5 -17.61 -12.22 -5.62
CA MET A 5 -16.47 -12.43 -4.71
C MET A 5 -16.68 -13.64 -3.78
N CYS A 6 -17.92 -14.11 -3.62
CA CYS A 6 -18.29 -15.27 -2.80
C CYS A 6 -18.47 -16.56 -3.60
N ALA A 7 -18.55 -16.47 -4.94
CA ALA A 7 -18.73 -17.62 -5.83
C ALA A 7 -17.37 -18.18 -6.28
N TYR A 8 -17.22 -19.51 -6.23
CA TYR A 8 -15.94 -20.24 -6.30
C TYR A 8 -15.01 -19.82 -7.46
N MET A 9 -15.54 -19.66 -8.68
CA MET A 9 -14.79 -19.30 -9.89
C MET A 9 -15.45 -18.16 -10.69
N ALA A 10 -16.27 -17.33 -10.04
CA ALA A 10 -16.93 -16.22 -10.74
C ALA A 10 -15.94 -15.06 -10.98
N PRO A 11 -16.03 -14.37 -12.13
CA PRO A 11 -15.19 -13.21 -12.43
C PRO A 11 -15.40 -12.12 -11.37
N SER A 12 -14.34 -11.88 -10.59
CA SER A 12 -14.34 -10.94 -9.46
C SER A 12 -13.04 -10.14 -9.35
N LEU A 13 -12.16 -10.20 -10.36
CA LEU A 13 -10.85 -9.53 -10.35
C LEU A 13 -11.00 -8.01 -10.17
N ASP A 14 -11.77 -7.33 -11.03
CA ASP A 14 -11.90 -5.87 -11.00
C ASP A 14 -12.48 -5.37 -9.67
N ALA A 15 -13.50 -6.08 -9.15
CA ALA A 15 -14.10 -5.78 -7.85
C ALA A 15 -13.08 -5.91 -6.70
N ARG A 16 -12.26 -6.97 -6.72
CA ARG A 16 -11.16 -7.16 -5.76
C ARG A 16 -10.09 -6.08 -5.92
N GLN A 17 -9.67 -5.80 -7.15
CA GLN A 17 -8.63 -4.82 -7.48
C GLN A 17 -9.01 -3.41 -6.97
N ASN A 18 -10.23 -2.96 -7.27
CA ASN A 18 -10.75 -1.66 -6.84
C ASN A 18 -10.78 -1.49 -5.32
N ILE A 19 -11.03 -2.58 -4.57
CA ILE A 19 -10.97 -2.57 -3.10
C ILE A 19 -9.50 -2.52 -2.63
N VAL A 20 -8.67 -3.46 -3.08
CA VAL A 20 -7.32 -3.61 -2.52
C VAL A 20 -6.38 -2.45 -2.86
N VAL A 21 -6.49 -1.85 -4.06
CA VAL A 21 -5.68 -0.69 -4.47
C VAL A 21 -5.92 0.52 -3.56
N VAL A 22 -7.14 0.68 -3.05
CA VAL A 22 -7.51 1.80 -2.16
C VAL A 22 -7.21 1.49 -0.69
N GLU A 23 -7.51 0.27 -0.22
CA GLU A 23 -7.41 -0.06 1.20
C GLU A 23 -5.99 -0.45 1.66
N ILE A 24 -5.17 -1.08 0.81
CA ILE A 24 -3.80 -1.48 1.18
C ILE A 24 -2.91 -0.28 1.56
N PRO A 25 -2.88 0.85 0.80
CA PRO A 25 -2.13 2.03 1.21
C PRO A 25 -2.67 2.70 2.48
N LYS A 26 -3.98 2.63 2.74
CA LYS A 26 -4.59 3.16 3.98
C LYS A 26 -4.17 2.36 5.20
N LEU A 27 -4.27 1.03 5.14
CA LEU A 27 -3.83 0.13 6.21
C LEU A 27 -2.31 0.29 6.47
N GLY A 28 -1.52 0.35 5.40
CA GLY A 28 -0.08 0.63 5.48
C GLY A 28 0.23 1.98 6.13
N LYS A 29 -0.58 3.02 5.87
CA LYS A 29 -0.45 4.35 6.49
C LYS A 29 -0.67 4.28 7.99
N GLU A 30 -1.71 3.61 8.47
CA GLU A 30 -1.98 3.49 9.91
C GLU A 30 -0.87 2.75 10.66
N ALA A 31 -0.38 1.65 10.09
CA ALA A 31 0.75 0.91 10.63
C ALA A 31 2.02 1.77 10.66
N ALA A 32 2.36 2.42 9.55
CA ALA A 32 3.53 3.29 9.45
C ALA A 32 3.44 4.51 10.38
N GLN A 33 2.26 5.10 10.59
CA GLN A 33 2.08 6.21 11.54
C GLN A 33 2.36 5.78 12.99
N LYS A 34 1.96 4.57 13.38
CA LYS A 34 2.28 4.00 14.71
C LYS A 34 3.80 3.78 14.86
N ALA A 35 4.43 3.12 13.89
CA ALA A 35 5.87 2.85 13.91
C ALA A 35 6.73 4.15 13.89
N ILE A 36 6.34 5.16 13.11
CA ILE A 36 7.02 6.46 13.08
C ILE A 36 6.85 7.20 14.42
N LYS A 37 5.68 7.10 15.07
CA LYS A 37 5.44 7.70 16.39
C LYS A 37 6.31 7.05 17.47
N GLU A 38 6.44 5.73 17.43
CA GLU A 38 7.33 4.96 18.32
C GLU A 38 8.81 5.31 18.11
N TRP A 39 9.24 5.43 16.85
CA TRP A 39 10.60 5.82 16.48
C TRP A 39 10.99 7.24 16.93
N GLY A 40 10.01 8.14 17.11
CA GLY A 40 10.19 9.48 17.70
C GLY A 40 11.00 10.49 16.87
N GLN A 41 11.54 10.08 15.71
CA GLN A 41 12.31 10.95 14.82
C GLN A 41 11.42 11.61 13.75
N PRO A 42 11.82 12.78 13.20
CA PRO A 42 11.04 13.43 12.16
C PRO A 42 11.02 12.61 10.86
N LYS A 43 9.84 12.54 10.22
CA LYS A 43 9.61 11.84 8.93
C LYS A 43 10.60 12.22 7.82
N SER A 44 11.20 13.42 7.89
CA SER A 44 12.24 13.85 6.95
C SER A 44 13.51 12.98 6.98
N LYS A 45 13.82 12.30 8.09
CA LYS A 45 14.95 11.36 8.20
C LYS A 45 14.72 10.02 7.50
N ILE A 46 13.50 9.72 7.05
CA ILE A 46 13.23 8.54 6.21
C ILE A 46 13.92 8.74 4.85
N THR A 47 14.75 7.78 4.46
CA THR A 47 15.55 7.82 3.21
C THR A 47 15.07 6.80 2.17
N HIS A 48 14.54 5.66 2.63
CA HIS A 48 14.03 4.58 1.80
C HIS A 48 12.64 4.16 2.27
N LEU A 49 11.81 3.71 1.34
CA LEU A 49 10.54 3.05 1.61
C LEU A 49 10.50 1.74 0.82
N ILE A 50 10.33 0.63 1.52
CA ILE A 50 10.11 -0.69 0.92
C ILE A 50 8.67 -1.07 1.24
N PHE A 51 7.86 -1.31 0.21
CA PHE A 51 6.46 -1.73 0.36
C PHE A 51 6.30 -3.12 -0.28
N CYS A 52 5.64 -4.03 0.43
CA CYS A 52 5.36 -5.38 -0.06
C CYS A 52 3.84 -5.62 -0.07
N THR A 53 3.30 -6.17 -1.16
CA THR A 53 1.94 -6.71 -1.20
C THR A 53 1.85 -7.95 -2.08
N THR A 54 1.07 -8.93 -1.64
CA THR A 54 0.69 -10.09 -2.44
C THR A 54 -0.50 -9.81 -3.37
N SER A 55 -1.27 -8.75 -3.08
CA SER A 55 -2.56 -8.44 -3.73
C SER A 55 -2.63 -7.00 -4.21
N GLY A 56 -3.25 -6.79 -5.37
CA GLY A 56 -3.36 -5.47 -6.01
C GLY A 56 -2.07 -5.05 -6.70
N VAL A 57 -2.15 -4.80 -8.00
CA VAL A 57 -1.10 -4.18 -8.82
C VAL A 57 -1.70 -2.91 -9.42
N ASP A 58 -1.00 -1.80 -9.28
CA ASP A 58 -1.43 -0.48 -9.76
C ASP A 58 -0.19 0.35 -10.15
N MET A 59 -0.38 1.35 -11.01
CA MET A 59 0.66 2.28 -11.42
C MET A 59 0.08 3.71 -11.46
N PRO A 60 0.44 4.60 -10.50
CA PRO A 60 1.50 4.45 -9.50
C PRO A 60 1.21 3.47 -8.36
N GLY A 61 2.23 2.74 -7.93
CA GLY A 61 2.09 1.66 -6.94
C GLY A 61 1.78 2.10 -5.51
N ALA A 62 1.54 1.12 -4.64
CA ALA A 62 1.18 1.34 -3.24
C ALA A 62 2.29 2.07 -2.45
N ASP A 63 3.55 1.91 -2.87
CA ASP A 63 4.70 2.67 -2.39
C ASP A 63 4.55 4.19 -2.63
N TYR A 64 4.07 4.59 -3.82
CA TYR A 64 3.81 5.98 -4.16
C TYR A 64 2.64 6.53 -3.34
N GLN A 65 1.53 5.78 -3.28
CA GLN A 65 0.34 6.18 -2.52
C GLN A 65 0.67 6.35 -1.03
N LEU A 66 1.42 5.41 -0.42
CA LEU A 66 1.85 5.53 0.97
C LEU A 66 2.79 6.73 1.19
N THR A 67 3.74 6.97 0.27
CA THR A 67 4.66 8.13 0.34
C THR A 67 3.87 9.44 0.38
N LYS A 68 2.83 9.56 -0.45
CA LYS A 68 1.91 10.72 -0.49
C LYS A 68 1.06 10.81 0.79
N LEU A 69 0.47 9.70 1.24
CA LEU A 69 -0.39 9.65 2.45
C LEU A 69 0.34 9.96 3.75
N LEU A 70 1.63 9.62 3.84
CA LEU A 70 2.50 9.93 4.99
C LEU A 70 3.15 11.31 4.89
N GLY A 71 3.12 11.96 3.72
CA GLY A 71 3.83 13.22 3.47
C GLY A 71 5.35 13.07 3.60
N LEU A 72 5.91 12.02 2.99
CA LEU A 72 7.36 11.82 2.92
C LEU A 72 7.99 12.72 1.83
N ARG A 73 9.31 12.90 1.88
CA ARG A 73 10.03 13.68 0.85
C ARG A 73 9.97 12.95 -0.50
N PRO A 74 9.75 13.64 -1.64
CA PRO A 74 9.79 13.02 -2.97
C PRO A 74 11.11 12.31 -3.31
N SER A 75 12.20 12.69 -2.64
CA SER A 75 13.53 12.09 -2.76
C SER A 75 13.70 10.75 -2.02
N VAL A 76 12.67 10.24 -1.34
CA VAL A 76 12.71 8.92 -0.70
C VAL A 76 12.83 7.85 -1.79
N LYS A 77 13.84 6.99 -1.68
CA LYS A 77 14.04 5.87 -2.60
C LYS A 77 12.99 4.81 -2.32
N ARG A 78 12.11 4.55 -3.29
CA ARG A 78 11.01 3.60 -3.16
C ARG A 78 11.36 2.28 -3.82
N PHE A 79 10.99 1.17 -3.19
CA PHE A 79 11.03 -0.16 -3.77
C PHE A 79 9.68 -0.85 -3.51
N MET A 80 9.03 -1.29 -4.59
CA MET A 80 7.71 -1.91 -4.54
C MET A 80 7.84 -3.39 -4.91
N MET A 81 7.47 -4.26 -3.97
CA MET A 81 7.46 -5.71 -4.14
C MET A 81 6.02 -6.17 -4.32
N TYR A 82 5.69 -6.62 -5.53
CA TYR A 82 4.42 -7.26 -5.86
C TYR A 82 4.58 -8.78 -5.86
N GLN A 83 3.54 -9.49 -5.41
CA GLN A 83 3.38 -10.93 -5.60
C GLN A 83 4.62 -11.75 -5.19
N GLN A 84 5.20 -11.41 -4.04
CA GLN A 84 6.27 -12.21 -3.43
C GLN A 84 5.64 -13.26 -2.50
N GLY A 85 5.66 -14.52 -2.92
CA GLY A 85 5.07 -15.67 -2.23
C GLY A 85 4.94 -16.86 -3.16
#